data_AF-A0A7D9LJ79-F1
#
_entry.id   AF-A0A7D9LJ79-F1
#
_cell.length_a   1.000
_cell.length_b   1.000
_cell.length_c   1.000
_cell.angle_alpha   90.00
_cell.angle_beta   90.00
_cell.angle_gamma   90.00
#
_symmetry.space_group_name_H-M   'P 1'
#
loop_
_entity.id
_entity.type
_entity.pdbx_description
1 polymer ?
#
loop_
_entity_poly.entity_id
_entity_poly.type
_entity_poly.pdbx_seq_one_letter_code
_entity_poly.pdbx_strand_id
1 'polypeptide(L)'
;ALTKGDRRAATGADLSQFNFDTPYGRNALRQMYSAICESRLFPGVALSAVLTLANASKEYDLDEFIQIMQNCLMSIGVLIDASMVASGVKDKEAGDVSRFLNRILGLSVEKQNLIFNYFCECLHAVIEAAKREGKYNQGVTDIQATSIKIIGEPQEVFTEIRRGTVGTKHVKLLTDRGVSWEMALNRKEQSKGKMDGFYCSKKEQKGIRLYLLAIQKESSTHLFTITRPNTGISPFEEEKSNLLNKYICIPSKDAEAGWKVQYERTLDRCIHGIGCKRSKTCRVGCRTTEIHLLCGGIIPLLSLLETTVARRANSLEL
;
A
#
# COMPACT_ATOMS: atom_id res chain seq x y z
N ALA A 1 32.53 17.35 -3.17
CA ALA A 1 33.79 16.81 -3.72
C ALA A 1 33.89 15.37 -3.24
N LEU A 2 33.97 14.30 -4.03
CA LEU A 2 34.25 14.10 -5.45
C LEU A 2 32.95 13.75 -6.21
N THR A 3 32.43 14.63 -7.08
CA THR A 3 32.71 14.68 -8.54
C THR A 3 32.42 13.39 -9.29
N LYS A 4 31.34 13.43 -10.09
CA LYS A 4 31.36 13.02 -11.49
C LYS A 4 31.88 11.60 -11.76
N GLY A 5 31.30 10.61 -11.09
CA GLY A 5 31.27 9.23 -11.60
C GLY A 5 30.10 9.10 -12.57
N ASP A 6 30.38 8.56 -13.74
CA ASP A 6 29.54 8.49 -14.92
C ASP A 6 28.11 7.93 -14.65
N ARG A 7 27.09 8.80 -14.74
CA ARG A 7 25.67 8.39 -14.68
C ARG A 7 25.23 7.58 -15.91
N ARG A 8 26.10 7.39 -16.90
CA ARG A 8 25.79 6.62 -18.12
C ARG A 8 26.01 5.11 -17.98
N ALA A 9 26.43 4.60 -16.81
CA ALA A 9 26.55 3.15 -16.60
C ALA A 9 25.21 2.43 -16.33
N ALA A 10 24.09 3.16 -16.22
CA ALA A 10 22.75 2.60 -16.04
C ALA A 10 21.81 3.01 -17.20
N THR A 11 22.19 2.71 -18.44
CA THR A 11 21.35 2.90 -19.63
C THR A 11 20.36 1.76 -19.82
N GLY A 12 19.50 1.48 -18.84
CA GLY A 12 18.55 0.35 -18.93
C GLY A 12 17.13 0.61 -18.42
N ALA A 13 16.98 1.28 -17.28
CA ALA A 13 15.67 1.58 -16.73
C ALA A 13 15.71 2.89 -15.95
N ASP A 14 14.98 3.90 -16.43
CA ASP A 14 14.76 5.14 -15.71
C ASP A 14 13.90 4.84 -14.46
N LEU A 15 14.56 4.60 -13.33
CA LEU A 15 13.95 4.26 -12.04
C LEU A 15 12.96 5.33 -11.53
N SER A 16 12.96 6.53 -12.12
CA SER A 16 12.10 7.64 -11.69
C SER A 16 10.69 7.62 -12.29
N GLN A 17 10.44 6.80 -13.32
CA GLN A 17 9.17 6.82 -14.05
C GLN A 17 8.08 5.93 -13.46
N PHE A 18 8.42 5.02 -12.54
CA PHE A 18 7.50 4.02 -12.03
C PHE A 18 7.30 4.14 -10.52
N ASN A 19 6.06 4.41 -10.09
CA ASN A 19 5.68 4.26 -8.69
C ASN A 19 5.53 2.78 -8.36
N PHE A 20 6.59 2.19 -7.79
CA PHE A 20 6.58 0.78 -7.38
C PHE A 20 5.92 0.54 -6.01
N ASP A 21 5.59 1.59 -5.24
CA ASP A 21 4.90 1.45 -3.95
C ASP A 21 3.38 1.30 -4.12
N THR A 22 2.99 0.27 -4.89
CA THR A 22 1.60 -0.13 -5.11
C THR A 22 1.28 -1.40 -4.31
N PRO A 23 0.00 -1.75 -4.10
CA PRO A 23 -0.36 -3.07 -3.57
C PRO A 23 0.29 -4.22 -4.36
N TYR A 24 0.40 -4.08 -5.68
CA TYR A 24 1.05 -5.06 -6.56
C TYR A 24 2.56 -5.10 -6.35
N GLY A 25 3.24 -3.95 -6.25
CA GLY A 25 4.67 -3.87 -5.97
C GLY A 25 5.08 -4.45 -4.63
N ARG A 26 4.30 -4.14 -3.57
CA ARG A 26 4.53 -4.72 -2.23
C ARG A 26 4.29 -6.23 -2.22
N ASN A 27 3.25 -6.70 -2.92
CA ASN A 27 2.97 -8.13 -3.05
C ASN A 27 4.07 -8.86 -3.85
N ALA A 28 4.49 -8.29 -4.98
CA ALA A 28 5.56 -8.82 -5.80
C ALA A 28 6.87 -8.94 -5.02
N LEU A 29 7.22 -7.93 -4.23
CA LEU A 29 8.43 -7.97 -3.40
C LEU A 29 8.38 -9.09 -2.36
N ARG A 30 7.24 -9.28 -1.69
CA ARG A 30 7.05 -10.38 -0.73
C ARG A 30 7.21 -11.74 -1.39
N GLN A 31 6.56 -11.93 -2.53
CA GLN A 31 6.60 -13.20 -3.25
C GLN A 31 7.97 -13.49 -3.85
N MET A 32 8.68 -12.46 -4.32
CA MET A 32 10.06 -12.57 -4.78
C MET A 32 10.96 -13.07 -3.65
N TYR A 33 10.89 -12.47 -2.45
CA TYR A 33 11.70 -12.94 -1.33
C TYR A 33 11.35 -14.36 -0.90
N SER A 34 10.06 -14.72 -0.85
CA SER A 34 9.62 -16.09 -0.54
C SER A 34 10.20 -17.10 -1.54
N ALA A 35 10.14 -16.79 -2.83
CA ALA A 35 10.69 -17.64 -3.89
C ALA A 35 12.22 -17.82 -3.75
N ILE A 36 12.96 -16.75 -3.46
CA ILE A 36 14.41 -16.82 -3.24
C ILE A 36 14.75 -17.68 -2.01
N CYS A 37 13.98 -17.55 -0.92
CA CYS A 37 14.15 -18.39 0.27
C CYS A 37 13.86 -19.86 -0.04
N GLU A 38 12.79 -20.14 -0.78
CA GLU A 38 12.41 -21.50 -1.20
C GLU A 38 13.32 -22.08 -2.30
N SER A 39 14.44 -21.40 -2.62
CA SER A 39 15.38 -21.78 -3.68
C SER A 39 14.69 -22.08 -5.00
N ARG A 40 13.78 -21.20 -5.43
CA ARG A 40 13.09 -21.30 -6.72
C ARG A 40 12.86 -19.95 -7.37
N LEU A 41 12.51 -19.97 -8.66
CA LEU A 41 11.96 -18.80 -9.33
C LEU A 41 10.50 -18.57 -8.97
N PHE A 42 10.10 -17.29 -9.02
CA PHE A 42 8.71 -16.91 -8.90
C PHE A 42 7.90 -17.47 -10.09
N PRO A 43 6.69 -18.05 -9.86
CA PRO A 43 5.92 -18.66 -10.94
C PRO A 43 5.51 -17.61 -11.97
N GLY A 44 5.76 -17.90 -13.25
CA GLY A 44 5.51 -16.97 -14.35
C GLY A 44 6.70 -16.09 -14.72
N VAL A 45 7.85 -16.22 -14.04
CA VAL A 45 9.10 -15.55 -14.41
C VAL A 45 10.04 -16.52 -15.13
N ALA A 46 10.53 -16.12 -16.29
CA ALA A 46 11.56 -16.85 -17.02
C ALA A 46 12.94 -16.29 -16.70
N LEU A 47 13.90 -17.15 -16.35
CA LEU A 47 15.28 -16.74 -16.07
C LEU A 47 15.90 -15.96 -17.24
N SER A 48 15.67 -16.43 -18.46
CA SER A 48 16.16 -15.79 -19.69
C SER A 48 15.66 -14.34 -19.84
N ALA A 49 14.42 -14.05 -19.42
CA ALA A 49 13.87 -12.69 -19.46
C ALA A 49 14.61 -11.77 -18.47
N VAL A 50 14.85 -12.25 -17.26
CA VAL A 50 15.61 -11.52 -16.23
C VAL A 50 17.03 -11.21 -16.70
N LEU A 51 17.74 -12.22 -17.24
CA LEU A 51 19.12 -12.08 -17.70
C LEU A 51 19.25 -11.12 -18.88
N THR A 52 18.28 -11.16 -19.81
CA THR A 52 18.23 -10.25 -20.96
C THR A 52 18.04 -8.81 -20.50
N LEU A 53 17.08 -8.55 -19.60
CA LEU A 53 16.82 -7.22 -19.06
C LEU A 53 17.98 -6.68 -18.21
N ALA A 54 18.70 -7.56 -17.53
CA ALA A 54 19.86 -7.21 -16.72
C ALA A 54 21.13 -6.93 -17.53
N ASN A 55 21.12 -7.15 -18.86
CA ASN A 55 22.32 -7.15 -19.70
C ASN A 55 23.44 -8.00 -19.09
N ALA A 56 23.09 -9.20 -18.60
CA ALA A 56 24.03 -10.09 -17.96
C ALA A 56 25.15 -10.47 -18.93
N SER A 57 26.40 -10.24 -18.52
CA SER A 57 27.60 -10.54 -19.33
C SER A 57 27.94 -12.03 -19.38
N LYS A 58 27.24 -12.86 -18.59
CA LYS A 58 27.42 -14.31 -18.50
C LYS A 58 26.06 -15.00 -18.43
N GLU A 59 25.95 -16.18 -19.01
CA GLU A 59 24.82 -17.07 -18.73
C GLU A 59 24.96 -17.60 -17.31
N TYR A 60 23.87 -17.53 -16.56
CA TYR A 60 23.73 -18.12 -15.24
C TYR A 60 22.76 -19.29 -15.36
N ASP A 61 23.10 -20.42 -14.75
CA ASP A 61 22.09 -21.44 -14.50
C ASP A 61 21.16 -21.01 -13.35
N LEU A 62 20.10 -21.79 -13.13
CA LEU A 62 19.09 -21.46 -12.13
C LEU A 62 19.67 -21.42 -10.70
N ASP A 63 20.55 -22.36 -10.38
CA ASP A 63 21.11 -22.52 -9.04
C ASP A 63 22.11 -21.40 -8.74
N GLU A 64 22.97 -21.06 -9.71
CA GLU A 64 23.88 -19.91 -9.66
C GLU A 64 23.10 -18.60 -9.47
N PHE A 65 22.03 -18.39 -10.24
CA PHE A 65 21.19 -17.20 -10.12
C PHE A 65 20.57 -17.09 -8.73
N ILE A 66 19.96 -18.16 -8.23
CA ILE A 66 19.34 -18.20 -6.90
C ILE A 66 20.38 -17.94 -5.81
N GLN A 67 21.57 -18.53 -5.92
CA GLN A 67 22.65 -18.31 -4.97
C GLN A 67 23.10 -16.84 -4.96
N ILE A 68 23.18 -16.19 -6.13
CA ILE A 68 23.47 -14.76 -6.23
C ILE A 68 22.35 -13.94 -5.57
N MET A 69 21.08 -14.27 -5.80
CA MET A 69 19.94 -13.58 -5.19
C MET A 69 19.97 -13.70 -3.66
N GLN A 70 20.20 -14.90 -3.12
CA GLN A 70 20.33 -15.13 -1.68
C GLN A 70 21.49 -14.31 -1.09
N ASN A 71 22.65 -14.31 -1.75
CA ASN A 71 23.80 -13.49 -1.35
C ASN A 71 23.49 -12.00 -1.38
N CYS A 72 22.74 -11.53 -2.36
CA CYS A 72 22.28 -10.14 -2.42
C CYS A 72 21.38 -9.83 -1.23
N LEU A 73 20.39 -10.68 -0.93
CA LEU A 73 19.47 -10.51 0.20
C LEU A 73 20.18 -10.51 1.56
N MET A 74 21.21 -11.34 1.74
CA MET A 74 22.07 -11.29 2.93
C MET A 74 22.86 -9.99 3.01
N SER A 75 23.45 -9.54 1.89
CA SER A 75 24.26 -8.32 1.83
C SER A 75 23.44 -7.06 2.15
N ILE A 76 22.16 -7.03 1.76
CA ILE A 76 21.25 -5.93 2.08
C ILE A 76 20.54 -6.07 3.43
N GLY A 77 20.90 -7.09 4.23
CA GLY A 77 20.37 -7.32 5.57
C GLY A 77 18.90 -7.74 5.62
N VAL A 78 18.37 -8.30 4.53
CA VAL A 78 17.01 -8.88 4.47
C VAL A 78 17.01 -10.32 5.02
N LEU A 79 18.09 -11.08 4.77
CA LEU A 79 18.34 -12.40 5.36
C LEU A 79 19.43 -12.31 6.44
N ILE A 80 19.28 -13.10 7.51
CA ILE A 80 20.21 -13.12 8.66
C ILE A 80 21.13 -14.34 8.62
N ASP A 81 20.65 -15.48 8.10
CA ASP A 81 21.45 -16.70 7.95
C ASP A 81 20.87 -17.57 6.81
N ALA A 82 21.76 -18.26 6.06
CA ALA A 82 21.41 -19.21 5.00
C ALA A 82 20.66 -20.45 5.55
N SER A 83 20.80 -20.76 6.85
CA SER A 83 20.07 -21.86 7.51
C SER A 83 18.63 -21.48 7.93
N MET A 84 18.28 -20.19 7.91
CA MET A 84 16.96 -19.66 8.31
C MET A 84 15.98 -19.52 7.14
N VAL A 85 16.22 -20.24 6.04
CA VAL A 85 15.27 -20.47 4.95
C VAL A 85 13.90 -20.95 5.47
N ALA A 86 13.86 -21.62 6.63
CA ALA A 86 12.64 -22.09 7.28
C ALA A 86 11.90 -21.03 8.13
N SER A 87 12.54 -19.93 8.52
CA SER A 87 11.96 -18.95 9.48
C SER A 87 11.42 -17.66 8.84
N GLY A 88 11.49 -17.54 7.51
CA GLY A 88 10.87 -16.46 6.75
C GLY A 88 11.55 -15.09 6.88
N VAL A 89 11.32 -14.24 5.88
CA VAL A 89 11.71 -12.82 5.92
C VAL A 89 10.97 -12.15 7.09
N LYS A 90 11.64 -11.27 7.83
CA LYS A 90 10.97 -10.47 8.86
C LYS A 90 9.77 -9.73 8.24
N ASP A 91 8.54 -10.02 8.69
CA ASP A 91 7.28 -9.44 8.17
C ASP A 91 7.28 -7.90 8.05
N LYS A 92 8.07 -7.21 8.89
CA LYS A 92 8.21 -5.75 8.86
C LYS A 92 9.01 -5.23 7.65
N GLU A 93 9.79 -6.08 7.00
CA GLU A 93 10.62 -5.75 5.83
C GLU A 93 10.07 -6.36 4.53
N ALA A 94 9.18 -7.36 4.65
CA ALA A 94 8.50 -8.00 3.55
C ALA A 94 7.43 -7.05 2.95
N GLY A 95 7.83 -6.26 1.95
CA GLY A 95 6.94 -5.36 1.21
C GLY A 95 7.20 -3.86 1.37
N ASP A 96 8.33 -3.45 1.95
CA ASP A 96 8.78 -2.05 1.90
C ASP A 96 9.62 -1.83 0.64
N VAL A 97 8.97 -1.38 -0.43
CA VAL A 97 9.59 -1.22 -1.76
C VAL A 97 10.61 -0.10 -1.76
N SER A 98 10.32 1.03 -1.12
CA SER A 98 11.27 2.15 -1.03
C SER A 98 12.54 1.75 -0.28
N ARG A 99 12.43 0.99 0.80
CA ARG A 99 13.59 0.46 1.51
C ARG A 99 14.36 -0.57 0.68
N PHE A 100 13.69 -1.45 -0.05
CA PHE A 100 14.34 -2.38 -0.98
C PHE A 100 15.18 -1.64 -2.02
N LEU A 101 14.58 -0.67 -2.72
CA LEU A 101 15.26 0.14 -3.74
C LEU A 101 16.46 0.88 -3.17
N ASN A 102 16.33 1.47 -1.98
CA ASN A 102 17.44 2.16 -1.32
C ASN A 102 18.56 1.20 -0.88
N ARG A 103 18.22 -0.03 -0.51
CA ARG A 103 19.18 -1.03 -0.05
C ARG A 103 19.95 -1.69 -1.20
N ILE A 104 19.33 -1.91 -2.36
CA ILE A 104 20.02 -2.51 -3.51
C ILE A 104 21.11 -1.59 -4.06
N LEU A 105 21.02 -0.26 -3.88
CA LEU A 105 22.05 0.70 -4.27
C LEU A 105 23.43 0.44 -3.63
N GLY A 106 23.49 -0.35 -2.55
CA GLY A 106 24.74 -0.80 -1.94
C GLY A 106 25.41 -2.00 -2.61
N LEU A 107 24.78 -2.64 -3.60
CA LEU A 107 25.32 -3.80 -4.32
C LEU A 107 26.19 -3.38 -5.52
N SER A 108 26.92 -4.32 -6.15
CA SER A 108 27.58 -4.04 -7.43
C SER A 108 26.55 -3.79 -8.54
N VAL A 109 26.92 -3.04 -9.59
CA VAL A 109 26.01 -2.67 -10.67
C VAL A 109 25.37 -3.90 -11.33
N GLU A 110 26.14 -4.97 -11.54
CA GLU A 110 25.59 -6.20 -12.12
C GLU A 110 24.53 -6.83 -11.20
N LYS A 111 24.81 -6.90 -9.89
CA LYS A 111 23.88 -7.46 -8.89
C LYS A 111 22.64 -6.59 -8.73
N GLN A 112 22.79 -5.26 -8.77
CA GLN A 112 21.68 -4.32 -8.78
C GLN A 112 20.73 -4.59 -9.94
N ASN A 113 21.27 -4.70 -11.15
CA ASN A 113 20.48 -4.96 -12.35
C ASN A 113 19.79 -6.33 -12.27
N LEU A 114 20.47 -7.37 -11.81
CA LEU A 114 19.88 -8.71 -11.68
C LEU A 114 18.70 -8.72 -10.70
N ILE A 115 18.90 -8.25 -9.47
CA ILE A 115 17.84 -8.30 -8.44
C ILE A 115 16.69 -7.35 -8.76
N PHE A 116 16.97 -6.19 -9.36
CA PHE A 116 15.94 -5.24 -9.75
C PHE A 116 15.10 -5.76 -10.93
N ASN A 117 15.73 -6.30 -11.97
CA ASN A 117 14.99 -6.85 -13.10
C ASN A 117 14.22 -8.12 -12.71
N TYR A 118 14.73 -8.91 -11.77
CA TYR A 118 13.96 -10.01 -11.21
C TYR A 118 12.70 -9.52 -10.47
N PHE A 119 12.83 -8.45 -9.68
CA PHE A 119 11.68 -7.79 -9.06
C PHE A 119 10.67 -7.28 -10.11
N CYS A 120 11.14 -6.66 -11.20
CA CYS A 120 10.29 -6.19 -12.29
C CYS A 120 9.50 -7.33 -12.95
N GLU A 121 10.16 -8.46 -13.23
CA GLU A 121 9.49 -9.64 -13.79
C GLU A 121 8.47 -10.25 -12.81
N CYS A 122 8.81 -10.30 -11.52
CA CYS A 122 7.86 -10.72 -10.49
C CYS A 122 6.63 -9.79 -10.44
N LEU A 123 6.85 -8.48 -10.51
CA LEU A 123 5.79 -7.48 -10.55
C LEU A 123 4.90 -7.66 -11.78
N HIS A 124 5.51 -7.86 -12.95
CA HIS A 124 4.78 -8.10 -14.18
C HIS A 124 3.91 -9.36 -14.08
N ALA A 125 4.45 -10.47 -13.57
CA ALA A 125 3.69 -11.71 -13.37
C ALA A 125 2.53 -11.53 -12.36
N VAL A 126 2.73 -10.78 -11.27
CA VAL A 126 1.66 -10.44 -10.31
C VAL A 126 0.57 -9.58 -10.96
N ILE A 127 0.96 -8.60 -11.78
CA ILE A 127 0.03 -7.74 -12.52
C ILE A 127 -0.78 -8.55 -13.52
N GLU A 128 -0.13 -9.42 -14.31
CA GLU A 128 -0.82 -10.27 -15.29
C GLU A 128 -1.75 -11.29 -14.63
N ALA A 129 -1.38 -11.82 -13.47
CA ALA A 129 -2.30 -12.63 -12.65
C ALA A 129 -3.51 -11.80 -12.19
N ALA A 130 -3.28 -10.59 -11.66
CA ALA A 130 -4.36 -9.69 -11.25
C ALA A 130 -5.27 -9.28 -12.42
N LYS A 131 -4.71 -9.07 -13.62
CA LYS A 131 -5.50 -8.76 -14.84
C LYS A 131 -6.37 -9.94 -15.24
N ARG A 132 -5.82 -11.16 -15.27
CA ARG A 132 -6.57 -12.39 -15.57
C ARG A 132 -7.70 -12.63 -14.58
N GLU A 133 -7.50 -12.30 -13.31
CA GLU A 133 -8.52 -12.40 -12.27
C GLU A 133 -9.51 -11.22 -12.24
N GLY A 134 -9.35 -10.20 -13.09
CA GLY A 134 -10.17 -8.99 -13.10
C GLY A 134 -9.97 -8.09 -11.87
N LYS A 135 -8.87 -8.26 -11.13
CA LYS A 135 -8.52 -7.51 -9.91
C LYS A 135 -7.44 -6.45 -10.13
N TYR A 136 -7.05 -6.20 -11.39
CA TYR A 136 -6.03 -5.21 -11.73
C TYR A 136 -6.63 -3.82 -11.92
N ASN A 137 -6.27 -2.88 -11.03
CA ASN A 137 -6.72 -1.50 -11.05
C ASN A 137 -5.52 -0.56 -11.20
N GLN A 138 -5.28 -0.04 -12.42
CA GLN A 138 -4.11 0.79 -12.74
C GLN A 138 -4.35 2.30 -12.62
N GLY A 139 -5.59 2.80 -12.47
CA GLY A 139 -5.76 4.26 -12.56
C GLY A 139 -7.14 4.86 -12.31
N VAL A 140 -8.17 4.07 -12.02
CA VAL A 140 -9.44 4.63 -11.51
C VAL A 140 -9.39 4.50 -9.99
N THR A 141 -9.12 5.61 -9.32
CA THR A 141 -9.24 5.66 -7.86
C THR A 141 -10.70 5.87 -7.55
N ASP A 142 -11.42 4.79 -7.28
CA ASP A 142 -12.79 4.91 -6.79
C ASP A 142 -12.78 5.60 -5.42
N ILE A 143 -13.45 6.74 -5.34
CA ILE A 143 -13.68 7.42 -4.07
C ILE A 143 -14.80 6.66 -3.37
N GLN A 144 -14.42 5.67 -2.57
CA GLN A 144 -15.38 4.91 -1.76
C GLN A 144 -15.55 5.57 -0.38
N ALA A 145 -16.76 6.02 -0.11
CA ALA A 145 -17.17 6.57 1.18
C ALA A 145 -18.67 6.35 1.43
N THR A 146 -19.07 6.33 2.69
CA THR A 146 -20.49 6.22 3.07
C THR A 146 -21.25 7.48 2.70
N SER A 147 -20.59 8.65 2.77
CA SER A 147 -21.14 9.91 2.29
C SER A 147 -20.06 10.74 1.57
N ILE A 148 -20.44 11.36 0.45
CA ILE A 148 -19.60 12.29 -0.30
C ILE A 148 -20.39 13.58 -0.47
N LYS A 149 -19.81 14.72 -0.07
CA LYS A 149 -20.41 16.05 -0.22
C LYS A 149 -19.44 16.98 -0.92
N ILE A 150 -19.93 17.79 -1.85
CA ILE A 150 -19.14 18.88 -2.43
C ILE A 150 -19.10 20.01 -1.40
N ILE A 151 -17.91 20.54 -1.10
CA ILE A 151 -17.72 21.69 -0.22
C ILE A 151 -17.53 22.94 -1.08
N GLY A 152 -18.46 23.88 -0.97
CA GLY A 152 -18.43 25.12 -1.72
C GLY A 152 -18.74 24.94 -3.21
N GLU A 153 -18.54 26.00 -3.98
CA GLU A 153 -18.77 25.99 -5.42
C GLU A 153 -17.49 25.60 -6.19
N PRO A 154 -17.59 24.80 -7.26
CA PRO A 154 -16.48 24.52 -8.16
C PRO A 154 -15.82 25.80 -8.69
N GLN A 155 -14.54 25.99 -8.42
CA GLN A 155 -13.80 27.20 -8.79
C GLN A 155 -13.06 27.00 -10.11
N GLU A 156 -13.21 27.89 -11.08
CA GLU A 156 -12.42 27.82 -12.32
C GLU A 156 -10.95 28.21 -12.03
N VAL A 157 -10.03 27.38 -12.50
CA VAL A 157 -8.58 27.51 -12.27
C VAL A 157 -7.84 27.40 -13.60
N PHE A 158 -6.60 27.92 -13.64
CA PHE A 158 -5.73 27.91 -14.83
C PHE A 158 -6.34 28.61 -16.06
N THR A 159 -7.15 29.65 -15.83
CA THR A 159 -7.83 30.44 -16.87
C THR A 159 -6.86 31.01 -17.90
N GLU A 160 -5.65 31.40 -17.48
CA GLU A 160 -4.60 31.98 -18.33
C GLU A 160 -3.92 30.97 -19.28
N ILE A 161 -3.97 29.67 -18.95
CA ILE A 161 -3.27 28.60 -19.68
C ILE A 161 -4.27 27.77 -20.52
N ARG A 162 -5.50 28.26 -20.66
CA ARG A 162 -6.61 27.57 -21.33
C ARG A 162 -6.31 27.40 -22.82
N ARG A 163 -5.98 26.16 -23.22
CA ARG A 163 -5.79 25.76 -24.63
C ARG A 163 -7.01 25.05 -25.24
N GLY A 164 -8.17 25.05 -24.57
CA GLY A 164 -9.36 24.31 -25.00
C GLY A 164 -10.69 24.97 -24.61
N THR A 165 -11.79 24.43 -25.16
CA THR A 165 -13.14 24.99 -25.03
C THR A 165 -13.75 24.82 -23.64
N VAL A 166 -13.28 23.85 -22.83
CA VAL A 166 -13.77 23.59 -21.47
C VAL A 166 -12.73 24.06 -20.45
N GLY A 167 -13.15 24.91 -19.51
CA GLY A 167 -12.29 25.37 -18.41
C GLY A 167 -11.99 24.26 -17.39
N THR A 168 -10.84 24.35 -16.72
CA THR A 168 -10.50 23.45 -15.60
C THR A 168 -11.11 23.98 -14.31
N LYS A 169 -11.74 23.12 -13.52
CA LYS A 169 -12.36 23.49 -12.24
C LYS A 169 -11.75 22.73 -11.08
N HIS A 170 -11.51 23.42 -9.97
CA HIS A 170 -11.18 22.83 -8.68
C HIS A 170 -12.45 22.55 -7.89
N VAL A 171 -12.62 21.29 -7.49
CA VAL A 171 -13.75 20.81 -6.68
C VAL A 171 -13.19 20.26 -5.38
N LYS A 172 -13.76 20.67 -4.25
CA LYS A 172 -13.45 20.12 -2.93
C LYS A 172 -14.54 19.14 -2.52
N LEU A 173 -14.16 17.93 -2.14
CA LEU A 173 -15.07 16.91 -1.64
C LEU A 173 -14.79 16.63 -0.17
N LEU A 174 -15.82 16.60 0.67
CA LEU A 174 -15.78 15.98 1.99
C LEU A 174 -16.25 14.54 1.86
N THR A 175 -15.35 13.60 2.14
CA THR A 175 -15.67 12.18 2.17
C THR A 175 -15.79 11.70 3.61
N ASP A 176 -16.89 11.04 3.97
CA ASP A 176 -17.09 10.40 5.27
C ASP A 176 -17.12 8.88 5.06
N ARG A 177 -16.07 8.20 5.53
CA ARG A 177 -15.92 6.73 5.44
C ARG A 177 -16.41 6.02 6.70
N GLY A 178 -17.08 6.75 7.58
CA GLY A 178 -17.56 6.23 8.83
C GLY A 178 -18.61 5.15 8.64
N VAL A 179 -18.59 4.17 9.55
CA VAL A 179 -19.63 3.16 9.66
C VAL A 179 -20.33 3.35 11.01
N SER A 180 -21.61 3.74 10.96
CA SER A 180 -22.41 3.92 12.17
C SER A 180 -22.58 2.59 12.91
N TRP A 181 -22.99 2.66 14.18
CA TRP A 181 -23.26 1.46 14.97
C TRP A 181 -24.32 0.58 14.30
N GLU A 182 -25.39 1.19 13.81
CA GLU A 182 -26.52 0.53 13.17
C GLU A 182 -26.10 -0.20 11.89
N MET A 183 -25.24 0.44 11.08
CA MET A 183 -24.66 -0.19 9.89
C MET A 183 -23.78 -1.38 10.24
N ALA A 184 -22.93 -1.24 11.27
CA ALA A 184 -22.06 -2.32 11.72
C ALA A 184 -22.85 -3.49 12.31
N LEU A 185 -23.89 -3.20 13.09
CA LEU A 185 -24.77 -4.21 13.69
C LEU A 185 -25.51 -4.99 12.60
N ASN A 186 -26.11 -4.30 11.63
CA ASN A 186 -26.78 -4.93 10.50
C ASN A 186 -25.81 -5.85 9.72
N ARG A 187 -24.58 -5.37 9.46
CA ARG A 187 -23.54 -6.19 8.81
C ARG A 187 -23.18 -7.44 9.63
N LYS A 188 -23.10 -7.32 10.95
CA LYS A 188 -22.87 -8.47 11.85
C LYS A 188 -24.04 -9.44 11.82
N GLU A 189 -25.28 -8.97 11.77
CA GLU A 189 -26.49 -9.81 11.71
C GLU A 189 -26.60 -10.60 10.41
N GLN A 190 -26.13 -10.03 9.30
CA GLN A 190 -26.07 -10.72 8.00
C GLN A 190 -24.94 -11.75 7.92
N SER A 191 -23.98 -11.71 8.84
CA SER A 191 -22.81 -12.59 8.84
C SER A 191 -23.09 -13.91 9.56
N LYS A 192 -22.45 -15.00 9.11
CA LYS A 192 -22.71 -16.38 9.58
C LYS A 192 -21.49 -17.08 10.17
N GLY A 193 -20.33 -16.45 10.15
CA GLY A 193 -19.09 -17.01 10.67
C GLY A 193 -19.14 -17.14 12.19
N LYS A 194 -18.63 -18.25 12.71
CA LYS A 194 -18.61 -18.54 14.17
C LYS A 194 -17.83 -17.50 14.98
N MET A 195 -16.82 -16.89 14.34
CA MET A 195 -15.96 -15.88 14.94
C MET A 195 -16.36 -14.46 14.51
N ASP A 196 -17.50 -14.30 13.84
CA ASP A 196 -17.96 -12.98 13.40
C ASP A 196 -18.47 -12.19 14.60
N GLY A 197 -17.94 -10.99 14.78
CA GLY A 197 -18.30 -10.22 15.96
C GLY A 197 -17.53 -8.94 16.14
N PHE A 198 -17.86 -8.26 17.22
CA PHE A 198 -17.20 -7.04 17.63
C PHE A 198 -15.98 -7.36 18.47
N TYR A 199 -14.93 -6.57 18.27
CA TYR A 199 -13.64 -6.77 18.90
C TYR A 199 -13.16 -5.46 19.53
N CYS A 200 -12.55 -5.58 20.71
CA CYS A 200 -11.95 -4.50 21.46
C CYS A 200 -10.44 -4.74 21.62
N SER A 201 -9.64 -3.68 21.51
CA SER A 201 -8.19 -3.79 21.65
C SER A 201 -7.82 -4.23 23.07
N LYS A 202 -6.84 -5.14 23.17
CA LYS A 202 -6.29 -5.59 24.46
C LYS A 202 -5.53 -4.49 25.19
N LYS A 203 -4.80 -3.70 24.42
CA LYS A 203 -4.01 -2.58 24.92
C LYS A 203 -4.80 -1.29 24.75
N GLU A 204 -4.72 -0.45 25.76
CA GLU A 204 -5.15 0.94 25.69
C GLU A 204 -4.03 1.80 25.12
N GLN A 205 -4.35 2.59 24.10
CA GLN A 205 -3.43 3.58 23.55
C GLN A 205 -3.83 4.95 24.09
N LYS A 206 -3.06 5.45 25.06
CA LYS A 206 -3.30 6.74 25.73
C LYS A 206 -4.71 6.86 26.32
N GLY A 207 -5.12 5.83 27.06
CA GLY A 207 -6.43 5.75 27.72
C GLY A 207 -7.60 5.43 26.78
N ILE A 208 -7.33 5.01 25.55
CA ILE A 208 -8.36 4.72 24.54
C ILE A 208 -8.24 3.27 24.09
N ARG A 209 -9.37 2.55 24.13
CA ARG A 209 -9.53 1.26 23.46
C ARG A 209 -10.08 1.46 22.05
N LEU A 210 -9.64 0.61 21.13
CA LEU A 210 -10.10 0.61 19.75
C LEU A 210 -11.10 -0.51 19.52
N TYR A 211 -12.16 -0.18 18.78
CA TYR A 211 -13.26 -1.06 18.45
C TYR A 211 -13.29 -1.31 16.95
N LEU A 212 -13.60 -2.55 16.57
CA LEU A 212 -13.78 -2.97 15.19
C LEU A 212 -14.75 -4.15 15.09
N LEU A 213 -15.28 -4.37 13.90
CA LEU A 213 -16.10 -5.53 13.53
C LEU A 213 -15.23 -6.39 12.63
N ALA A 214 -15.07 -7.66 12.97
CA ALA A 214 -14.38 -8.63 12.13
C ALA A 214 -15.38 -9.67 11.64
N ILE A 215 -15.40 -9.89 10.34
CA ILE A 215 -16.23 -10.90 9.68
C ILE A 215 -15.31 -11.84 8.91
N GLN A 216 -15.41 -13.12 9.19
CA GLN A 216 -14.66 -14.16 8.55
C GLN A 216 -15.08 -14.30 7.09
N LYS A 217 -14.11 -14.48 6.19
CA LYS A 217 -14.40 -14.70 4.78
C LYS A 217 -14.96 -16.10 4.56
N GLU A 218 -16.00 -16.24 3.74
CA GLU A 218 -16.58 -17.56 3.43
C GLU A 218 -15.56 -18.54 2.83
N SER A 219 -14.62 -18.01 2.03
CA SER A 219 -13.58 -18.79 1.37
C SER A 219 -12.35 -19.08 2.24
N SER A 220 -12.31 -18.67 3.52
CA SER A 220 -11.11 -18.86 4.37
C SER A 220 -11.45 -19.03 5.85
N THR A 221 -10.68 -19.90 6.52
CA THR A 221 -10.77 -20.13 7.97
C THR A 221 -9.91 -19.19 8.81
N HIS A 222 -9.00 -18.44 8.18
CA HIS A 222 -7.99 -17.62 8.85
C HIS A 222 -7.96 -16.16 8.42
N LEU A 223 -8.81 -15.74 7.47
CA LEU A 223 -8.85 -14.37 6.95
C LEU A 223 -10.15 -13.67 7.33
N PHE A 224 -10.02 -12.44 7.82
CA PHE A 224 -11.11 -11.60 8.27
C PHE A 224 -11.16 -10.28 7.52
N THR A 225 -12.37 -9.87 7.15
CA THR A 225 -12.66 -8.51 6.71
C THR A 225 -12.88 -7.64 7.94
N ILE A 226 -12.06 -6.60 8.09
CA ILE A 226 -12.13 -5.68 9.22
C ILE A 226 -12.93 -4.44 8.84
N THR A 227 -13.94 -4.11 9.62
CA THR A 227 -14.69 -2.86 9.52
C THR A 227 -14.42 -2.01 10.76
N ARG A 228 -13.99 -0.77 10.57
CA ARG A 228 -13.70 0.18 11.65
C ARG A 228 -14.72 1.32 11.63
N PRO A 229 -15.08 1.89 12.79
CA PRO A 229 -16.04 3.01 12.85
C PRO A 229 -15.58 4.22 12.04
N ASN A 230 -14.27 4.45 11.93
CA ASN A 230 -13.70 5.65 11.35
C ASN A 230 -13.26 5.50 9.88
N THR A 231 -12.69 4.35 9.50
CA THR A 231 -12.19 4.15 8.12
C THR A 231 -13.09 3.24 7.27
N GLY A 232 -14.17 2.72 7.84
CA GLY A 232 -15.03 1.75 7.20
C GLY A 232 -14.35 0.41 6.97
N ILE A 233 -14.73 -0.25 5.89
CA ILE A 233 -14.23 -1.58 5.51
C ILE A 233 -12.76 -1.47 5.07
N SER A 234 -11.91 -2.27 5.68
CA SER A 234 -10.51 -2.40 5.31
C SER A 234 -10.40 -3.05 3.92
N PRO A 235 -9.67 -2.46 2.97
CA PRO A 235 -9.40 -3.10 1.68
C PRO A 235 -8.46 -4.29 1.83
N PHE A 236 -7.76 -4.39 2.96
CA PHE A 236 -6.87 -5.49 3.29
C PHE A 236 -7.54 -6.43 4.29
N GLU A 237 -7.38 -7.72 4.03
CA GLU A 237 -7.77 -8.80 4.93
C GLU A 237 -6.80 -8.87 6.11
N GLU A 238 -7.31 -9.19 7.29
CA GLU A 238 -6.51 -9.38 8.51
C GLU A 238 -6.47 -10.87 8.85
N GLU A 239 -5.27 -11.36 9.15
CA GLU A 239 -5.07 -12.73 9.58
C GLU A 239 -5.60 -12.96 11.00
N LYS A 240 -6.20 -14.13 11.25
CA LYS A 240 -6.76 -14.53 12.53
C LYS A 240 -5.76 -14.41 13.68
N SER A 241 -4.52 -14.87 13.48
CA SER A 241 -3.45 -14.83 14.48
C SER A 241 -3.17 -13.37 14.91
N ASN A 242 -3.05 -12.46 13.93
CA ASN A 242 -2.81 -11.04 14.12
C ASN A 242 -3.98 -10.33 14.80
N LEU A 243 -5.21 -10.63 14.39
CA LEU A 243 -6.43 -10.11 15.01
C LEU A 243 -6.51 -10.51 16.49
N LEU A 244 -6.40 -11.81 16.78
CA LEU A 244 -6.52 -12.36 18.12
C LEU A 244 -5.35 -11.98 19.03
N ASN A 245 -4.19 -11.65 18.48
CA ASN A 245 -3.07 -11.11 19.26
C ASN A 245 -3.42 -9.72 19.81
N LYS A 246 -4.01 -8.85 18.98
CA LYS A 246 -4.25 -7.43 19.30
C LYS A 246 -5.61 -7.15 19.95
N TYR A 247 -6.61 -7.97 19.68
CA TYR A 247 -8.01 -7.73 20.07
C TYR A 247 -8.64 -8.93 20.78
N ILE A 248 -9.72 -8.67 21.52
CA ILE A 248 -10.58 -9.67 22.16
C ILE A 248 -11.99 -9.50 21.62
N CYS A 249 -12.65 -10.61 21.30
CA CYS A 249 -14.06 -10.61 20.89
C CYS A 249 -14.93 -10.26 22.09
N ILE A 250 -15.87 -9.33 21.91
CA ILE A 250 -16.76 -8.84 22.96
C ILE A 250 -18.24 -8.91 22.49
N PRO A 251 -19.19 -9.06 23.42
CA PRO A 251 -20.61 -8.99 23.10
C PRO A 251 -20.99 -7.66 22.42
N SER A 252 -21.96 -7.68 21.51
CA SER A 252 -22.43 -6.47 20.81
C SER A 252 -22.87 -5.37 21.78
N LYS A 253 -23.49 -5.72 22.90
CA LYS A 253 -23.92 -4.75 23.93
C LYS A 253 -22.75 -3.97 24.53
N ASP A 254 -21.61 -4.63 24.74
CA ASP A 254 -20.42 -4.02 25.35
C ASP A 254 -19.63 -3.20 24.32
N ALA A 255 -19.80 -3.49 23.03
CA ALA A 255 -19.13 -2.80 21.94
C ALA A 255 -19.79 -1.46 21.57
N GLU A 256 -21.11 -1.32 21.76
CA GLU A 256 -21.90 -0.19 21.26
C GLU A 256 -21.37 1.16 21.74
N ALA A 257 -21.22 1.33 23.05
CA ALA A 257 -20.77 2.59 23.63
C ALA A 257 -19.36 2.97 23.13
N GLY A 258 -18.44 2.01 23.10
CA GLY A 258 -17.08 2.21 22.61
C GLY A 258 -17.02 2.54 21.12
N TRP A 259 -17.84 1.86 20.31
CA TRP A 259 -17.98 2.12 18.88
C TRP A 259 -18.48 3.54 18.62
N LYS A 260 -19.56 3.96 19.26
CA LYS A 260 -20.16 5.30 19.11
C LYS A 260 -19.18 6.39 19.53
N VAL A 261 -18.52 6.23 20.68
CA VAL A 261 -17.48 7.18 21.14
C VAL A 261 -16.33 7.27 20.13
N GLN A 262 -15.84 6.15 19.61
CA GLN A 262 -14.78 6.16 18.60
C GLN A 262 -15.26 6.80 17.29
N TYR A 263 -16.48 6.49 16.83
CA TYR A 263 -17.10 7.02 15.63
C TYR A 263 -17.26 8.54 15.66
N GLU A 264 -17.72 9.09 16.80
CA GLU A 264 -17.87 10.53 17.00
C GLU A 264 -16.52 11.23 17.13
N ARG A 265 -15.62 10.71 17.97
CA ARG A 265 -14.32 11.35 18.22
C ARG A 265 -13.46 11.42 16.97
N THR A 266 -13.55 10.41 16.11
CA THR A 266 -12.74 10.33 14.90
C THR A 266 -13.30 11.16 13.74
N LEU A 267 -14.44 11.83 13.90
CA LEU A 267 -15.00 12.74 12.89
C LEU A 267 -13.91 13.67 12.34
N ASP A 268 -13.31 14.49 13.21
CA ASP A 268 -12.31 15.49 12.87
C ASP A 268 -10.97 15.31 13.61
N ARG A 269 -10.86 14.31 14.50
CA ARG A 269 -9.65 14.03 15.29
C ARG A 269 -8.99 12.71 14.93
N CYS A 270 -7.67 12.66 15.08
CA CYS A 270 -6.91 11.44 14.82
C CYS A 270 -7.20 10.32 15.83
N ILE A 271 -6.87 9.09 15.42
CA ILE A 271 -7.00 7.89 16.26
C ILE A 271 -6.02 7.86 17.43
N HIS A 272 -4.89 8.58 17.35
CA HIS A 272 -3.81 8.56 18.35
C HIS A 272 -4.19 9.12 19.73
N GLY A 273 -5.31 9.83 19.83
CA GLY A 273 -5.81 10.36 21.09
C GLY A 273 -5.05 11.59 21.62
N ILE A 274 -5.23 11.84 22.91
CA ILE A 274 -4.64 12.97 23.63
C ILE A 274 -3.10 12.83 23.61
N GLY A 275 -2.37 13.89 23.25
CA GLY A 275 -0.91 13.85 23.14
C GLY A 275 -0.37 13.29 21.81
N CYS A 276 -1.14 13.35 20.72
CA CYS A 276 -0.62 13.10 19.38
C CYS A 276 0.55 14.06 19.08
N LYS A 277 1.70 13.54 18.60
CA LYS A 277 2.88 14.35 18.27
C LYS A 277 2.60 15.45 17.25
N ARG A 278 1.66 15.21 16.33
CA ARG A 278 1.20 16.15 15.30
C ARG A 278 -0.04 16.95 15.72
N SER A 279 -0.49 16.82 16.99
CA SER A 279 -1.57 17.59 17.62
C SER A 279 -2.79 17.81 16.69
N LYS A 280 -3.26 19.06 16.54
CA LYS A 280 -4.46 19.45 15.78
C LYS A 280 -4.36 19.24 14.26
N THR A 281 -3.17 19.07 13.70
CA THR A 281 -2.97 18.88 12.24
C THR A 281 -2.95 17.40 11.85
N CYS A 282 -2.93 16.48 12.81
CA CYS A 282 -2.98 15.05 12.52
C CYS A 282 -4.36 14.65 11.99
N ARG A 283 -4.42 14.18 10.74
CA ARG A 283 -5.62 13.60 10.12
C ARG A 283 -5.61 12.05 10.04
N VAL A 284 -4.63 11.41 10.68
CA VAL A 284 -4.46 9.95 10.62
C VAL A 284 -5.66 9.25 11.27
N GLY A 285 -6.35 8.45 10.48
CA GLY A 285 -7.54 7.72 10.91
C GLY A 285 -8.75 8.62 11.20
N CYS A 286 -8.77 9.86 10.71
CA CYS A 286 -9.98 10.65 10.71
C CYS A 286 -11.04 10.01 9.80
N ARG A 287 -12.29 10.20 10.19
CA ARG A 287 -13.47 9.68 9.52
C ARG A 287 -13.79 10.48 8.27
N THR A 288 -13.67 11.81 8.39
CA THR A 288 -13.78 12.71 7.25
C THR A 288 -12.43 13.05 6.66
N THR A 289 -12.32 12.97 5.34
CA THR A 289 -11.15 13.41 4.58
C THR A 289 -11.60 14.38 3.49
N GLU A 290 -10.89 15.51 3.39
CA GLU A 290 -11.05 16.44 2.27
C GLU A 290 -10.24 15.95 1.08
N ILE A 291 -10.89 15.84 -0.08
CA ILE A 291 -10.28 15.47 -1.36
C ILE A 291 -10.40 16.65 -2.30
N HIS A 292 -9.30 17.01 -2.95
CA HIS A 292 -9.25 18.06 -3.96
C HIS A 292 -9.19 17.42 -5.34
N LEU A 293 -10.18 17.74 -6.18
CA LEU A 293 -10.26 17.24 -7.55
C LEU A 293 -10.10 18.38 -8.54
N LEU A 294 -9.38 18.11 -9.63
CA LEU A 294 -9.39 18.95 -10.83
C LEU A 294 -10.27 18.27 -11.87
N CYS A 295 -11.29 18.98 -12.34
CA CYS A 295 -12.30 18.49 -13.28
C CYS A 295 -12.35 19.36 -14.54
N GLY A 296 -12.95 18.87 -15.62
CA GLY A 296 -13.09 19.62 -16.88
C GLY A 296 -11.90 19.43 -17.81
N GLY A 297 -11.47 20.50 -18.47
CA GLY A 297 -10.41 20.48 -19.49
C GLY A 297 -9.00 20.26 -18.93
N ILE A 298 -8.73 19.08 -18.37
CA ILE A 298 -7.46 18.77 -17.69
C ILE A 298 -6.37 18.29 -18.66
N ILE A 299 -6.75 17.59 -19.74
CA ILE A 299 -5.82 16.95 -20.68
C ILE A 299 -4.79 17.93 -21.26
N PRO A 300 -5.15 19.14 -21.69
CA PRO A 300 -4.18 20.10 -22.23
C PRO A 300 -3.15 20.60 -21.19
N LEU A 301 -3.44 20.43 -19.90
CA LEU A 301 -2.60 20.84 -18.79
C LEU A 301 -1.74 19.69 -18.24
N LEU A 302 -1.98 18.44 -18.67
CA LEU A 302 -1.42 17.26 -18.03
C LEU A 302 0.12 17.27 -18.02
N SER A 303 0.76 17.56 -19.15
CA SER A 303 2.23 17.65 -19.22
C SER A 303 2.83 18.75 -18.34
N LEU A 304 2.11 19.87 -18.18
CA LEU A 304 2.52 20.96 -17.29
C LEU A 304 2.35 20.57 -15.82
N LEU A 305 1.24 19.91 -15.48
CA LEU A 305 0.97 19.39 -14.14
C LEU A 305 2.01 18.35 -13.74
N GLU A 306 2.31 17.38 -14.61
CA GLU A 306 3.35 16.37 -14.41
C GLU A 306 4.71 17.02 -14.16
N THR A 307 5.11 17.97 -15.02
CA THR A 307 6.38 18.70 -14.85
C THR A 307 6.41 19.48 -13.53
N THR A 308 5.29 20.07 -13.13
CA THR A 308 5.20 20.85 -11.88
C THR A 308 5.28 19.95 -10.66
N VAL A 309 4.59 18.81 -10.67
CA VAL A 309 4.66 17.78 -9.63
C VAL A 309 6.08 17.25 -9.51
N ALA A 310 6.73 16.90 -10.63
CA ALA A 310 8.12 16.45 -10.63
C ALA A 310 9.08 17.49 -10.04
N ARG A 311 8.94 18.77 -10.41
CA ARG A 311 9.77 19.87 -9.86
C ARG A 311 9.54 20.10 -8.36
N ARG A 312 8.32 19.85 -7.89
CA ARG A 312 7.91 20.08 -6.49
C ARG A 312 7.83 18.82 -5.64
N ALA A 313 8.27 17.67 -6.15
CA ALA A 313 8.17 16.38 -5.47
C ALA A 313 8.71 16.44 -4.03
N ASN A 314 9.89 17.05 -3.83
CA ASN A 314 10.52 17.20 -2.52
C ASN A 314 9.72 18.06 -1.51
N SER A 315 8.85 18.95 -2.00
CA SER A 315 8.02 19.83 -1.17
C SER A 315 6.60 19.29 -0.95
N LEU A 316 6.18 18.29 -1.73
CA LEU A 316 4.81 17.77 -1.71
C LEU A 316 4.63 16.56 -0.78
N GLU A 317 5.70 16.06 -0.14
CA GLU A 317 5.69 14.80 0.65
C GLU A 317 4.95 13.65 -0.09
N LEU A 318 5.05 13.64 -1.43
CA LEU A 318 4.51 12.59 -2.31
C LEU A 318 5.47 11.39 -2.36
#